data_AF-A0A965PTU2-F1
#
_entry.id   AF-A0A965PTU2-F1
#
_cell.length_a   1.000
_cell.length_b   1.000
_cell.length_c   1.000
_cell.angle_alpha   90.00
_cell.angle_beta   90.00
_cell.angle_gamma   90.00
#
_symmetry.space_group_name_H-M   'P 1'
#
loop_
_entity.id
_entity.type
_entity.pdbx_description
1 polymer ?
#
loop_
_entity_poly.entity_id
_entity_poly.type
_entity_poly.pdbx_seq_one_letter_code
_entity_poly.pdbx_strand_id
1 'polypeptide(L)' 'MTHSLHLGDCRAVLATLDDCSVDSIVCDPPYELGFMGKSWD' A
#
# COMPACT_ATOMS: atom_id res chain seq x y z
N MET A 1 -19.01 -11.21 -2.05
CA MET A 1 -18.09 -10.05 -2.16
C MET A 1 -16.82 -10.55 -2.80
N THR A 2 -16.41 -9.94 -3.91
CA THR A 2 -15.19 -10.30 -4.63
C THR A 2 -14.11 -9.28 -4.31
N HIS A 3 -12.92 -9.75 -3.93
CA HIS A 3 -11.75 -8.92 -3.70
C HIS A 3 -10.57 -9.46 -4.52
N SER A 4 -9.68 -8.57 -4.92
CA SER A 4 -8.44 -8.91 -5.62
C SER A 4 -7.25 -8.47 -4.76
N LEU A 5 -6.27 -9.35 -4.58
CA LEU A 5 -5.02 -9.03 -3.87
C LEU A 5 -3.88 -8.95 -4.89
N HIS A 6 -3.27 -7.79 -5.01
CA HIS A 6 -2.10 -7.56 -5.86
C HIS A 6 -0.84 -7.62 -4.99
N LEU A 7 0.03 -8.61 -5.23
CA LEU A 7 1.28 -8.78 -4.49
C LEU A 7 2.44 -8.06 -5.19
N GLY A 8 3.23 -7.29 -4.45
CA GLY A 8 4.43 -6.60 -4.96
C GLY A 8 4.72 -5.28 -4.25
N ASP A 9 5.73 -4.55 -4.73
CA ASP A 9 5.93 -3.13 -4.36
C ASP A 9 4.70 -2.33 -4.81
N CYS A 10 4.09 -1.58 -3.88
CA CYS A 10 2.83 -0.91 -4.15
C CYS A 10 2.96 0.15 -5.26
N ARG A 11 4.11 0.81 -5.42
CA ARG A 11 4.30 1.83 -6.47
C ARG A 11 4.34 1.18 -7.84
N ALA A 12 5.02 0.04 -7.95
CA ALA A 12 5.06 -0.72 -9.19
C ALA A 12 3.67 -1.26 -9.59
N VAL A 13 2.90 -1.76 -8.62
CA VAL A 13 1.53 -2.24 -8.85
C VAL A 13 0.59 -1.09 -9.22
N LEU A 14 0.58 0.00 -8.46
CA LEU A 14 -0.29 1.16 -8.71
C LEU A 14 -0.05 1.77 -10.10
N ALA A 15 1.19 1.75 -10.59
CA ALA A 15 1.52 2.21 -11.94
C ALA A 15 0.91 1.35 -13.08
N THR A 16 0.36 0.17 -12.76
CA THR A 16 -0.33 -0.69 -13.74
C THR A 16 -1.85 -0.51 -13.76
N LEU A 17 -2.40 0.27 -12.83
CA LEU A 17 -3.83 0.55 -12.78
C LEU A 17 -4.20 1.68 -13.76
N ASP A 18 -5.41 1.63 -14.31
CA ASP A 18 -5.92 2.67 -15.17
C ASP A 18 -6.10 3.99 -14.39
N ASP A 19 -5.94 5.12 -15.07
CA ASP A 19 -6.17 6.43 -14.48
C ASP A 19 -7.64 6.62 -14.05
N CYS A 20 -7.86 7.38 -12.98
CA CYS A 20 -9.19 7.68 -12.43
C CYS A 20 -10.07 6.44 -12.15
N SER A 21 -9.47 5.29 -11.83
CA SER A 21 -10.17 4.01 -11.60
C SER A 21 -10.45 3.66 -10.13
N VAL A 22 -9.97 4.48 -9.18
CA VAL A 22 -10.08 4.23 -7.73
C VAL A 22 -10.90 5.34 -7.07
N ASP A 23 -12.05 4.98 -6.48
CA ASP A 23 -12.94 5.93 -5.82
C ASP A 23 -12.43 6.41 -4.44
N SER A 24 -11.68 5.56 -3.74
CA SER A 24 -11.20 5.84 -2.38
C SER A 24 -9.95 5.03 -2.06
N ILE A 25 -9.02 5.66 -1.32
CA ILE A 25 -7.76 5.04 -0.90
C ILE A 25 -7.66 5.12 0.61
N VAL A 26 -7.36 3.98 1.24
CA VAL A 26 -6.98 3.89 2.65
C VAL A 26 -5.58 3.31 2.71
N CYS A 27 -4.66 4.02 3.34
CA CYS A 27 -3.27 3.61 3.46
C CYS A 27 -2.78 3.88 4.88
N ASP A 28 -2.24 2.84 5.50
CA ASP A 28 -1.45 2.91 6.72
C ASP A 28 0.00 2.64 6.29
N PRO A 29 0.71 3.66 5.77
CA PRO A 29 2.02 3.44 5.18
C PRO A 29 3.07 3.10 6.25
N PRO A 30 4.21 2.57 5.81
CA PRO A 30 5.46 2.69 6.53
C PRO A 30 5.65 4.03 7.25
N TYR A 31 5.72 4.04 8.58
CA TYR A 31 5.95 5.24 9.40
C TYR A 31 7.38 5.41 9.88
N GLU A 32 8.21 4.37 9.75
CA GLU A 32 9.61 4.27 10.23
C GLU A 32 9.77 4.68 11.70
N LEU A 33 8.69 4.56 12.49
CA LEU A 33 8.68 4.89 13.90
C LEU A 33 9.29 3.71 14.67
N GLY A 34 10.61 3.73 14.81
CA GLY A 34 11.34 2.72 15.57
C GLY A 34 10.78 2.56 16.99
N PHE A 35 10.09 1.44 17.24
CA PHE A 35 9.48 1.16 18.53
C PHE A 35 10.35 0.19 19.34
N MET A 36 10.60 0.51 20.62
CA MET A 36 11.48 -0.27 21.52
C MET A 36 12.90 -0.52 20.95
N GLY A 37 13.46 0.45 20.22
CA GLY A 37 14.80 0.34 19.65
C GLY A 37 14.92 -0.65 18.49
N LYS A 38 13.80 -1.13 17.94
CA LYS A 38 13.75 -1.90 16.69
C LYS A 38 13.26 -1.00 15.58
N SER A 39 13.82 -1.13 14.38
CA SER A 39 13.14 -0.67 13.18
C SER A 39 11.84 -1.46 13.08
N TRP A 40 10.73 -0.75 13.24
CA TRP A 40 9.41 -1.32 13.11
C TRP A 40 8.71 -0.44 12.11
N ASP A 41 8.14 -1.11 11.11
CA ASP A 41 8.18 -0.72 9.70
C ASP A 41 9.39 -1.28 8.92
#